data_AF-A0A7L0RDU0-F1
#
_entry.id   AF-A0A7L0RDU0-F1
#
_cell.length_a   1.000
_cell.length_b   1.000
_cell.length_c   1.000
_cell.angle_alpha   90.00
_cell.angle_beta   90.00
_cell.angle_gamma   90.00
#
_symmetry.space_group_name_H-M   'P 1'
#
loop_
_entity.id
_entity.type
_entity.pdbx_description
1 polymer ?
#
loop_
_entity_poly.entity_id
_entity_poly.type
_entity_poly.pdbx_seq_one_letter_code
_entity_poly.pdbx_strand_id
1 'polypeptide(L)'
;YVDSHYNILSHPCSVVLLDTFVSILLLNLSEPAYGADIAKLEYKLVVGEHGLVIQVKAFNHKILKQYFLYSQLIIDHLSDFSFTPAVFEMIKEELKKTYFHMLIKSEVLAK
;
A
#
# COMPACT_ATOMS: atom_id res chain seq x y z
N TYR A 1 -25.14 3.49 -13.91
CA TYR A 1 -24.27 4.59 -14.33
C TYR A 1 -23.58 5.11 -13.09
N VAL A 2 -22.42 4.54 -12.75
CA VAL A 2 -21.55 5.09 -11.69
C VAL A 2 -20.64 6.05 -12.43
N ASP A 3 -20.78 7.33 -12.10
CA ASP A 3 -20.13 8.44 -12.77
C ASP A 3 -18.60 8.31 -12.65
N SER A 4 -17.91 8.19 -13.77
CA SER A 4 -16.46 7.94 -13.87
C SER A 4 -15.58 9.12 -13.46
N HIS A 5 -16.15 10.14 -12.81
CA HIS A 5 -15.50 11.41 -12.51
C HIS A 5 -15.40 11.74 -11.01
N TYR A 6 -15.85 10.87 -10.11
CA TYR A 6 -15.61 11.06 -8.68
C TYR A 6 -14.19 10.63 -8.32
N ASN A 7 -13.25 11.56 -8.41
CA ASN A 7 -11.89 11.34 -7.93
C ASN A 7 -11.95 11.26 -6.39
N ILE A 8 -11.89 10.03 -5.87
CA ILE A 8 -12.01 9.71 -4.44
C ILE A 8 -10.87 10.41 -3.64
N LEU A 9 -9.79 10.77 -4.33
CA LEU A 9 -8.62 11.49 -3.81
C LEU A 9 -8.71 13.02 -3.94
N SER A 10 -9.88 13.57 -4.27
CA SER A 10 -10.10 15.03 -4.34
C SER A 10 -9.99 15.74 -2.99
N HIS A 11 -10.13 15.02 -1.87
CA HIS A 11 -10.02 15.57 -0.52
C HIS A 11 -8.73 15.15 0.16
N PRO A 12 -8.00 16.07 0.82
CA PRO A 12 -6.74 15.75 1.52
C PRO A 12 -6.91 14.65 2.57
N CYS A 13 -8.03 14.63 3.30
CA CYS A 13 -8.33 13.59 4.27
C CYS A 13 -8.43 12.20 3.63
N SER A 14 -9.05 12.09 2.45
CA SER A 14 -9.18 10.81 1.74
C SER A 14 -7.81 10.28 1.30
N VAL A 15 -6.92 11.17 0.84
CA VAL A 15 -5.54 10.82 0.47
C VAL A 15 -4.77 10.31 1.69
N VAL A 16 -4.79 11.06 2.79
CA VAL A 16 -4.07 10.68 4.02
C VAL A 16 -4.61 9.37 4.61
N LEU A 17 -5.93 9.16 4.55
CA LEU A 17 -6.54 7.90 4.99
C LEU A 17 -6.12 6.74 4.11
N LEU A 18 -6.05 6.93 2.79
CA LEU A 18 -5.60 5.88 1.87
C LEU A 18 -4.11 5.57 2.08
N ASP A 19 -3.26 6.58 2.27
CA ASP A 19 -1.83 6.37 2.58
C ASP A 19 -1.64 5.65 3.91
N THR A 20 -2.46 5.96 4.92
CA THR A 20 -2.47 5.25 6.20
C THR A 20 -2.89 3.80 6.03
N PHE A 21 -3.97 3.57 5.26
CA PHE A 21 -4.46 2.23 4.95
C PHE A 21 -3.40 1.38 4.24
N VAL A 22 -2.79 1.91 3.18
CA VAL A 22 -1.75 1.20 2.42
C VAL A 22 -0.53 0.90 3.28
N SER A 23 -0.15 1.84 4.15
CA SER A 23 1.01 1.67 5.03
C SER A 23 0.77 0.59 6.09
N ILE A 24 -0.42 0.53 6.68
CA ILE A 24 -0.81 -0.55 7.60
C ILE A 24 -0.88 -1.89 6.87
N LEU A 25 -1.47 -1.90 5.67
CA LEU A 25 -1.58 -3.11 4.86
C LEU A 25 -0.20 -3.66 4.48
N LEU A 26 0.74 -2.80 4.10
CA LEU A 26 2.13 -3.17 3.84
C LEU A 26 2.83 -3.73 5.08
N LEU A 27 2.59 -3.15 6.26
CA LEU A 27 3.13 -3.66 7.51
C LEU A 27 2.60 -5.06 7.82
N ASN A 28 1.28 -5.26 7.70
CA ASN A 28 0.65 -6.57 7.92
C ASN A 28 1.13 -7.62 6.90
N LEU A 29 1.40 -7.20 5.66
CA LEU A 29 1.92 -8.07 4.61
C LEU A 29 3.43 -8.32 4.72
N SER A 30 4.18 -7.54 5.51
CA SER A 30 5.65 -7.64 5.57
C SER A 30 6.15 -8.99 6.09
N GLU A 31 5.48 -9.55 7.08
CA GLU A 31 5.80 -10.88 7.63
C GLU A 31 5.49 -12.01 6.63
N PRO A 32 4.28 -12.11 6.04
CA PRO A 32 3.99 -13.15 5.03
C PRO A 32 4.74 -12.95 3.70
N ALA A 33 5.13 -11.72 3.37
CA ALA A 33 5.93 -11.39 2.20
C ALA A 33 7.35 -11.92 2.25
N TYR A 34 7.91 -12.15 3.43
CA TYR A 34 9.24 -12.76 3.57
C TYR A 34 9.31 -14.13 2.86
N GLY A 35 8.23 -14.91 2.90
CA GLY A 35 8.12 -16.16 2.15
C GLY A 35 8.02 -15.96 0.63
N ALA A 36 7.44 -14.85 0.19
CA ALA A 36 7.27 -14.50 -1.23
C ALA A 36 8.58 -14.02 -1.87
N ASP A 37 9.40 -13.29 -1.12
CA ASP A 37 10.72 -12.83 -1.56
C ASP A 37 11.65 -14.02 -1.85
N ILE A 38 11.60 -15.08 -1.03
CA ILE A 38 12.31 -16.34 -1.29
C ILE A 38 11.86 -16.96 -2.63
N ALA A 39 10.58 -16.81 -2.98
CA ALA A 39 9.99 -17.28 -4.23
C ALA A 39 10.24 -16.34 -5.44
N LYS A 40 11.01 -15.25 -5.27
CA LYS A 40 11.25 -14.21 -6.28
C LYS A 40 9.96 -13.61 -6.84
N LEU A 41 8.99 -13.35 -5.95
CA LEU A 41 7.76 -12.63 -6.26
C LEU A 41 7.89 -11.19 -5.77
N GLU A 42 7.92 -10.24 -6.68
CA GLU A 42 7.89 -8.82 -6.34
C GLU A 42 6.44 -8.35 -6.31
N TYR A 43 5.99 -7.77 -5.19
CA TYR A 43 4.69 -7.12 -5.11
C TYR A 43 4.86 -5.65 -4.75
N LYS A 44 4.02 -4.79 -5.33
CA LYS A 44 4.02 -3.35 -5.10
C LYS A 44 2.60 -2.88 -4.85
N LEU A 45 2.37 -2.29 -3.69
CA LEU A 45 1.14 -1.60 -3.33
C LEU A 45 1.39 -0.10 -3.43
N VAL A 46 0.62 0.60 -4.27
CA VAL A 46 0.78 2.04 -4.50
C VAL A 46 -0.58 2.71 -4.56
N VAL A 47 -0.68 3.91 -4.00
CA VAL A 47 -1.80 4.81 -4.25
C VAL A 47 -1.67 5.37 -5.66
N GLY A 48 -2.59 4.99 -6.54
CA GLY A 48 -2.74 5.55 -7.89
C GLY A 48 -3.78 6.67 -7.92
N GLU A 49 -3.90 7.34 -9.07
CA GLU A 49 -4.76 8.53 -9.24
C GLU A 49 -6.25 8.31 -8.93
N HIS A 50 -6.73 7.06 -9.00
CA HIS A 50 -8.14 6.72 -8.81
C HIS A 50 -8.37 5.69 -7.68
N GLY A 51 -7.32 5.29 -6.94
CA GLY A 51 -7.45 4.28 -5.88
C GLY A 51 -6.18 3.46 -5.64
N LEU A 52 -6.34 2.27 -5.05
CA LEU A 52 -5.24 1.36 -4.75
C LEU A 52 -4.84 0.54 -5.98
N VAL A 53 -3.54 0.56 -6.31
CA VAL A 53 -2.96 -0.28 -7.35
C VAL A 53 -2.10 -1.37 -6.70
N ILE A 54 -2.44 -2.62 -7.00
CA ILE A 54 -1.69 -3.81 -6.57
C ILE A 54 -1.02 -4.40 -7.81
N GLN A 55 0.32 -4.34 -7.85
CA GLN A 55 1.11 -4.96 -8.90
C GLN A 55 1.84 -6.16 -8.33
N VAL A 56 1.78 -7.29 -9.03
CA VAL A 56 2.50 -8.52 -8.68
C VAL A 56 3.30 -8.95 -9.91
N LYS A 57 4.62 -9.04 -9.77
CA LYS A 57 5.56 -9.50 -10.80
C LYS A 57 6.17 -10.82 -10.36
N ALA A 58 6.16 -11.79 -11.28
CA ALA A 58 6.74 -13.11 -11.06
C ALA A 58 7.75 -13.42 -12.17
N PHE A 59 8.93 -13.91 -11.79
CA PHE A 59 10.01 -14.18 -12.73
C PHE A 59 9.96 -15.60 -13.36
N ASN A 60 8.92 -16.42 -13.10
CA ASN A 60 8.94 -17.81 -13.57
C ASN A 60 7.56 -18.47 -13.82
N HIS A 61 7.50 -19.32 -14.85
CA HIS A 61 6.28 -19.98 -15.35
C HIS A 61 5.79 -21.15 -14.47
N LYS A 62 6.58 -21.61 -13.49
CA LYS A 62 6.18 -22.64 -12.50
C LYS A 62 5.42 -22.07 -11.29
N ILE A 63 5.24 -20.75 -11.23
CA ILE A 63 4.76 -20.02 -10.03
C ILE A 63 3.24 -19.75 -10.08
N LEU A 64 2.50 -20.31 -11.06
CA LEU A 64 1.05 -20.09 -11.21
C LEU A 64 0.23 -20.40 -9.93
N LYS A 65 0.57 -21.48 -9.21
CA LYS A 65 -0.13 -21.85 -7.96
C LYS A 65 0.26 -20.95 -6.77
N GLN A 66 1.51 -20.53 -6.73
CA GLN A 66 2.05 -19.69 -5.65
C GLN A 66 1.54 -18.25 -5.81
N TYR A 67 1.48 -17.74 -7.04
CA TYR A 67 0.84 -16.47 -7.39
C TYR A 67 -0.62 -16.43 -6.91
N PHE A 68 -1.38 -17.51 -7.15
CA PHE A 68 -2.76 -17.60 -6.67
C PHE A 68 -2.83 -17.51 -5.14
N LEU A 69 -2.02 -18.30 -4.42
CA LEU A 69 -1.97 -18.25 -2.95
C LEU A 69 -1.59 -16.87 -2.41
N TYR A 70 -0.61 -16.19 -2.99
CA TYR A 70 -0.19 -14.87 -2.53
C TYR A 70 -1.22 -13.78 -2.88
N SER A 71 -1.84 -13.86 -4.06
CA SER A 71 -2.94 -12.95 -4.41
C SER A 71 -4.14 -13.16 -3.49
N GLN A 72 -4.44 -14.40 -3.12
CA GLN A 72 -5.46 -14.73 -2.12
C GLN A 72 -5.08 -14.18 -0.76
N LEU A 73 -3.83 -14.34 -0.31
CA LEU A 73 -3.38 -13.80 0.97
C LEU A 73 -3.52 -12.27 1.05
N ILE A 74 -3.22 -11.55 -0.05
CA ILE A 74 -3.48 -10.10 -0.12
C ILE A 74 -4.97 -9.81 -0.05
N ILE A 75 -5.81 -10.55 -0.78
CA ILE A 75 -7.27 -10.40 -0.76
C ILE A 75 -7.85 -10.75 0.62
N ASP A 76 -7.31 -11.75 1.31
CA ASP A 76 -7.73 -12.18 2.63
C ASP A 76 -7.38 -11.11 3.67
N HIS A 77 -6.16 -10.54 3.62
CA HIS A 77 -5.77 -9.39 4.45
C HIS A 77 -6.52 -8.10 4.12
N LEU A 78 -6.99 -7.93 2.88
CA LEU A 78 -7.87 -6.84 2.50
C LEU A 78 -9.31 -7.06 3.01
N SER A 79 -9.78 -8.30 3.00
CA SER A 79 -11.15 -8.67 3.38
C SER A 79 -11.33 -8.67 4.90
N ASP A 80 -10.31 -9.11 5.64
CA ASP A 80 -10.25 -9.08 7.10
C ASP A 80 -9.23 -8.05 7.60
N PHE A 81 -9.29 -6.85 7.00
CA PHE A 81 -8.39 -5.78 7.39
C PHE A 81 -8.64 -5.36 8.84
N SER A 82 -7.62 -5.56 9.67
CA SER A 82 -7.64 -5.14 11.07
C SER A 82 -6.31 -4.51 11.46
N PHE A 83 -6.37 -3.64 12.46
CA PHE A 83 -5.20 -2.98 13.02
C PHE A 83 -5.42 -2.71 14.50
N THR A 84 -4.31 -2.60 15.23
CA THR A 84 -4.35 -2.18 16.63
C THR A 84 -4.15 -0.67 16.72
N PRO A 85 -4.67 -0.01 17.78
CA PRO A 85 -4.44 1.43 17.99
C PRO A 85 -2.96 1.81 18.02
N ALA A 86 -2.11 0.92 18.54
CA ALA A 86 -0.67 1.14 18.59
C ALA A 86 -0.03 1.19 17.18
N VAL A 87 -0.44 0.29 16.28
CA VAL A 87 0.02 0.30 14.88
C VAL A 87 -0.44 1.57 14.17
N PHE A 88 -1.67 2.01 14.41
CA PHE A 88 -2.18 3.24 13.83
C PHE A 88 -1.36 4.47 14.25
N GLU A 89 -1.10 4.64 15.55
CA GLU A 89 -0.29 5.77 16.03
C GLU A 89 1.15 5.71 15.51
N MET A 90 1.74 4.52 15.41
CA MET A 90 3.07 4.34 14.81
C MET A 90 3.09 4.81 13.34
N ILE A 91 2.14 4.34 12.52
CA ILE A 91 2.07 4.71 11.10
C ILE A 91 1.79 6.20 10.92
N LYS A 92 0.93 6.79 11.76
CA LYS A 92 0.65 8.22 11.76
C LYS A 92 1.90 9.06 12.02
N GLU A 93 2.74 8.67 12.98
CA GLU A 93 4.02 9.36 13.23
C GLU A 93 5.02 9.18 12.08
N GLU A 94 5.08 8.00 11.46
CA GLU A 94 5.91 7.77 10.26
C GLU A 94 5.45 8.59 9.04
N LEU A 95 4.13 8.69 8.82
CA LEU A 95 3.56 9.52 7.76
C LEU A 95 3.85 11.01 8.00
N LYS A 96 3.71 11.50 9.24
CA LYS A 96 4.08 12.89 9.58
C LYS A 96 5.54 13.19 9.23
N LYS A 97 6.47 12.29 9.59
CA LYS A 97 7.90 12.45 9.24
C LYS A 97 8.09 12.46 7.73
N THR A 98 7.41 11.57 7.02
CA THR A 98 7.50 11.46 5.55
C THR A 98 7.01 12.73 4.87
N TYR A 99 5.84 13.25 5.27
CA TYR A 99 5.31 14.51 4.76
C TYR A 99 6.22 15.70 5.08
N PHE A 100 6.73 15.77 6.31
CA PHE A 100 7.66 16.83 6.71
C PHE A 100 8.95 16.80 5.87
N HIS A 101 9.54 15.62 5.67
CA HIS A 101 10.72 15.48 4.81
C HIS A 101 10.43 15.82 3.34
N MET A 102 9.25 15.47 2.83
CA MET A 102 8.85 15.79 1.46
C MET A 102 8.67 17.30 1.26
N LEU A 103 8.01 17.97 2.23
CA LEU A 103 7.80 19.42 2.21
C LEU A 103 9.14 20.17 2.28
N ILE A 104 10.04 19.77 3.20
CA ILE A 104 11.38 20.36 3.29
C ILE A 104 12.16 20.17 1.99
N LYS A 105 12.17 18.96 1.41
CA LYS A 105 12.84 18.73 0.12
C LYS A 105 12.24 19.54 -1.02
N SER A 106 10.91 19.71 -1.06
CA SER A 106 10.25 20.56 -2.07
C SER A 106 10.65 22.03 -1.95
N GLU A 107 10.75 22.57 -0.72
CA GLU A 107 11.22 23.95 -0.51
C GLU A 107 12.69 24.14 -0.89
N VAL A 108 13.52 23.10 -0.70
CA VAL A 108 14.94 23.13 -1.07
C VAL A 108 15.16 23.00 -2.58
N LEU A 109 14.24 22.35 -3.31
CA LEU A 109 14.30 22.18 -4.78
C LEU A 109 13.69 23.35 -5.57
N ALA A 110 12.95 24.25 -4.91
CA ALA A 110 12.32 25.41 -5.52
C ALA A 110 13.23 26.65 -5.62
N LYS A 111 14.55 26.51 -5.36
CA LYS A 111 15.55 27.57 -5.47
C LYS A 111 16.54 27.32 -6.60
#